data_AF-A0A6I7X9S3-F1
#
_entry.id   AF-A0A6I7X9S3-F1
#
_cell.length_a   1.000
_cell.length_b   1.000
_cell.length_c   1.000
_cell.angle_alpha   90.00
_cell.angle_beta   90.00
_cell.angle_gamma   90.00
#
_symmetry.space_group_name_H-M   'P 1'
#
loop_
_entity.id
_entity.type
_entity.pdbx_description
1 polymer ?
#
loop_
_entity_poly.entity_id
_entity_poly.type
_entity_poly.pdbx_seq_one_letter_code
_entity_poly.pdbx_strand_id
1 'polypeptide(L)'
;MRFHAIRMPKNKSKQQHGKRPPETVDCSPPKKIPLENTATLPENQVFVDLLGKNILLSTSSDQLNILGQTFRPIFTGKLVRVTDGFITLYPVIIKMNNAPFFQFPTPLDFAIEMIVFFLPFDPNTKFPIP
;
A
#
# COMPACT_ATOMS: atom_id res chain seq x y z
N MET A 1 53.45 64.00 10.29
CA MET A 1 54.04 63.42 9.06
C MET A 1 52.89 63.05 8.13
N ARG A 2 53.05 63.23 6.79
CA ARG A 2 52.18 62.88 5.63
C ARG A 2 50.66 62.57 5.79
N PHE A 3 49.90 63.26 4.92
CA PHE A 3 48.45 63.22 4.63
C PHE A 3 47.94 61.96 3.88
N HIS A 4 46.62 61.99 3.55
CA HIS A 4 45.84 61.31 2.49
C HIS A 4 45.00 60.07 2.92
N ALA A 5 43.82 59.76 2.38
CA ALA A 5 42.85 60.49 1.51
C ALA A 5 41.44 59.79 1.66
N ILE A 6 40.30 60.47 1.88
CA ILE A 6 39.41 61.22 0.96
C ILE A 6 38.50 60.35 0.03
N ARG A 7 37.19 60.68 0.04
CA ARG A 7 36.07 60.40 -0.91
C ARG A 7 35.28 59.07 -0.86
N MET A 8 34.03 59.21 -0.42
CA MET A 8 32.83 58.53 -0.99
C MET A 8 32.53 59.10 -2.40
N PRO A 9 31.70 58.45 -3.26
CA PRO A 9 30.29 58.90 -3.36
C PRO A 9 29.21 57.91 -3.92
N LYS A 10 27.97 58.08 -3.44
CA LYS A 10 26.64 57.88 -4.14
C LYS A 10 26.24 56.45 -4.59
N ASN A 11 24.98 56.14 -4.96
CA ASN A 11 23.59 56.56 -4.61
C ASN A 11 22.62 55.83 -5.60
N LYS A 12 21.31 55.73 -5.29
CA LYS A 12 20.17 55.27 -6.14
C LYS A 12 20.03 53.72 -6.29
N SER A 13 18.82 53.13 -6.44
CA SER A 13 17.44 53.67 -6.47
C SER A 13 16.32 52.59 -6.37
N LYS A 14 15.25 52.87 -5.58
CA LYS A 14 13.82 52.42 -5.73
C LYS A 14 13.50 50.90 -5.58
N GLN A 15 12.44 50.49 -4.84
CA GLN A 15 10.99 50.46 -5.17
C GLN A 15 10.68 49.69 -6.48
N GLN A 16 9.66 48.81 -6.62
CA GLN A 16 8.36 48.58 -5.93
C GLN A 16 7.83 47.14 -6.30
N HIS A 17 6.65 46.55 -5.97
CA HIS A 17 5.37 46.90 -5.30
C HIS A 17 4.56 45.63 -4.89
N GLY A 18 3.93 45.60 -3.70
CA GLY A 18 2.72 44.80 -3.40
C GLY A 18 2.88 43.39 -2.80
N LYS A 19 1.81 42.69 -2.34
CA LYS A 19 0.45 43.15 -1.92
C LYS A 19 -0.38 42.00 -1.28
N ARG A 20 -0.82 42.18 -0.02
CA ARG A 20 -2.05 41.59 0.60
C ARG A 20 -2.10 40.05 0.88
N PRO A 21 -3.05 39.55 1.72
CA PRO A 21 -2.70 38.59 2.79
C PRO A 21 -3.58 37.30 2.82
N PRO A 22 -3.83 36.66 3.98
CA PRO A 22 -3.66 35.21 4.15
C PRO A 22 -4.77 34.37 3.51
N GLU A 23 -4.40 33.22 2.94
CA GLU A 23 -5.36 32.23 2.45
C GLU A 23 -5.65 31.17 3.52
N THR A 24 -6.93 30.85 3.63
CA THR A 24 -7.59 30.01 4.63
C THR A 24 -7.02 28.59 4.75
N VAL A 25 -6.90 28.10 5.98
CA VAL A 25 -6.68 26.67 6.26
C VAL A 25 -7.99 25.92 5.97
N ASP A 26 -8.11 25.37 4.77
CA ASP A 26 -9.26 24.55 4.35
C ASP A 26 -9.19 23.15 4.99
N CYS A 27 -10.08 22.88 5.95
CA CYS A 27 -10.23 21.57 6.59
C CYS A 27 -11.00 20.56 5.72
N SER A 28 -10.68 20.48 4.43
CA SER A 28 -11.15 19.45 3.52
C SER A 28 -10.71 18.05 3.98
N PRO A 29 -11.61 17.04 3.99
CA PRO A 29 -11.24 15.65 4.25
C PRO A 29 -10.11 15.17 3.31
N PRO A 30 -9.27 14.21 3.74
CA PRO A 30 -8.12 13.77 2.96
C PRO A 30 -8.55 13.36 1.55
N LYS A 31 -7.95 14.02 0.56
CA LYS A 31 -8.19 13.75 -0.87
C LYS A 31 -8.04 12.25 -1.13
N LYS A 32 -8.98 11.69 -1.91
CA LYS A 32 -8.97 10.29 -2.33
C LYS A 32 -7.54 9.92 -2.76
N ILE A 33 -6.99 8.88 -2.15
CA ILE A 33 -5.70 8.30 -2.57
C ILE A 33 -5.80 8.10 -4.09
N PRO A 34 -4.90 8.71 -4.90
CA PRO A 34 -4.89 8.44 -6.33
C PRO A 34 -4.73 6.94 -6.51
N LEU A 35 -5.72 6.29 -7.13
CA LEU A 35 -5.54 4.94 -7.64
C LEU A 35 -4.70 5.08 -8.90
N GLU A 36 -3.41 5.30 -8.68
CA GLU A 36 -2.41 5.35 -9.72
C GLU A 36 -2.42 4.00 -10.42
N ASN A 37 -2.71 4.01 -11.73
CA ASN A 37 -2.60 2.83 -12.57
C ASN A 37 -1.10 2.53 -12.74
N THR A 38 -0.50 1.93 -11.71
CA THR A 38 0.76 1.19 -11.83
C THR A 38 0.65 0.29 -13.04
N ALA A 39 1.61 0.37 -13.96
CA ALA A 39 1.65 -0.55 -15.08
C ALA A 39 1.70 -1.97 -14.51
N THR A 40 0.64 -2.73 -14.75
CA THR A 40 0.54 -4.16 -14.46
C THR A 40 0.45 -4.89 -15.79
N LEU A 41 1.19 -5.98 -15.96
CA LEU A 41 1.06 -6.88 -17.10
C LEU A 41 -0.42 -7.24 -17.37
N PRO A 42 -0.89 -7.28 -18.65
CA PRO A 42 -2.30 -7.51 -18.98
C PRO A 42 -2.91 -8.79 -18.38
N GLU A 43 -2.11 -9.85 -18.24
CA GLU A 43 -2.47 -11.10 -17.57
C GLU A 43 -2.87 -10.91 -16.10
N ASN A 44 -2.33 -9.90 -15.41
CA ASN A 44 -2.64 -9.59 -14.01
C ASN A 44 -3.92 -8.77 -13.83
N GLN A 45 -4.62 -8.39 -14.92
CA GLN A 45 -5.86 -7.61 -14.86
C GLN A 45 -6.92 -8.28 -13.96
N VAL A 46 -6.96 -9.61 -13.90
CA VAL A 46 -7.86 -10.37 -13.00
C VAL A 46 -7.65 -10.04 -11.52
N PHE A 47 -6.43 -9.68 -11.10
CA PHE A 47 -6.16 -9.22 -9.74
C PHE A 47 -6.51 -7.74 -9.56
N VAL A 48 -6.31 -6.91 -10.58
CA VAL A 48 -6.73 -5.49 -10.58
C VAL A 48 -8.25 -5.39 -10.44
N ASP A 49 -9.01 -6.25 -11.14
CA ASP A 49 -10.48 -6.34 -11.02
C ASP A 49 -10.95 -6.84 -9.65
N LEU A 50 -10.05 -7.45 -8.85
CA LEU A 50 -10.31 -7.90 -7.48
C LEU A 50 -9.77 -6.95 -6.40
N LEU A 51 -9.09 -5.87 -6.79
CA LEU A 51 -8.48 -4.92 -5.87
C LEU A 51 -9.56 -4.28 -4.98
N GLY A 52 -9.33 -4.29 -3.66
CA GLY A 52 -10.28 -3.85 -2.64
C GLY A 52 -11.28 -4.91 -2.17
N LYS A 53 -11.35 -6.09 -2.80
CA LYS A 53 -12.22 -7.21 -2.38
C LYS A 53 -11.48 -8.16 -1.46
N ASN A 54 -12.23 -8.95 -0.69
CA ASN A 54 -11.69 -10.09 0.05
C ASN A 54 -11.57 -11.31 -0.88
N ILE A 55 -10.43 -11.97 -0.84
CA ILE A 55 -10.19 -13.23 -1.57
C ILE A 55 -9.73 -14.34 -0.62
N LEU A 56 -9.89 -15.58 -1.07
CA LEU A 56 -9.21 -16.77 -0.57
C LEU A 56 -8.14 -17.15 -1.60
N LEU A 57 -6.95 -17.57 -1.16
CA LEU A 57 -5.94 -18.15 -2.03
C LEU A 57 -5.18 -19.30 -1.35
N SER A 58 -4.59 -20.17 -2.17
CA SER A 58 -3.57 -21.14 -1.75
C SER A 58 -2.34 -20.98 -2.62
N THR A 59 -1.16 -21.11 -2.02
CA THR A 59 0.10 -21.18 -2.76
C THR A 59 0.47 -22.63 -3.13
N SER A 60 1.48 -22.77 -3.98
CA SER A 60 2.11 -24.03 -4.40
C SER A 60 3.03 -24.65 -3.36
N SER A 61 3.30 -23.95 -2.26
CA SER A 61 3.98 -24.52 -1.09
C SER A 61 3.08 -25.57 -0.46
N ASP A 62 3.51 -26.84 -0.49
CA ASP A 62 2.70 -27.96 0.00
C ASP A 62 2.26 -27.81 1.46
N GLN A 63 3.14 -27.24 2.29
CA GLN A 63 2.96 -27.10 3.73
C GLN A 63 3.71 -25.87 4.25
N LEU A 64 3.05 -25.07 5.09
CA LEU A 64 3.74 -24.23 6.07
C LEU A 64 3.88 -25.00 7.37
N ASN A 65 5.05 -24.88 8.01
CA ASN A 65 5.26 -25.25 9.40
C ASN A 65 5.26 -23.96 10.24
N ILE A 66 4.19 -23.74 11.00
CA ILE A 66 4.10 -22.63 11.97
C ILE A 66 3.69 -23.22 13.32
N LEU A 67 4.39 -22.82 14.39
CA LEU A 67 4.21 -23.33 15.75
C LEU A 67 4.30 -24.87 15.88
N GLY A 68 5.09 -25.51 15.00
CA GLY A 68 5.25 -26.97 14.98
C GLY A 68 4.08 -27.73 14.34
N GLN A 69 3.09 -27.02 13.77
CA GLN A 69 2.01 -27.63 13.01
C GLN A 69 2.21 -27.43 11.51
N THR A 70 1.99 -28.51 10.78
CA THR A 70 2.14 -28.63 9.33
C THR A 70 0.76 -28.51 8.67
N PHE A 71 0.53 -27.48 7.85
CA PHE A 71 -0.75 -27.26 7.17
C PHE A 71 -0.60 -26.69 5.76
N ARG A 72 -1.53 -27.08 4.86
CA ARG A 72 -1.66 -26.48 3.53
C ARG A 72 -2.03 -24.99 3.67
N PRO A 73 -1.26 -24.04 3.11
CA PRO A 73 -1.48 -22.61 3.36
C PRO A 73 -2.71 -22.06 2.63
N ILE A 74 -3.86 -22.04 3.31
CA ILE A 74 -5.07 -21.33 2.84
C ILE A 74 -5.14 -19.97 3.53
N PHE A 75 -4.94 -18.90 2.75
CA PHE A 75 -5.00 -17.53 3.22
C PHE A 75 -6.30 -16.87 2.78
N THR A 76 -6.89 -16.02 3.63
CA THR A 76 -7.90 -15.05 3.21
C THR A 76 -7.53 -13.65 3.65
N GLY A 77 -7.87 -12.65 2.85
CA GLY A 77 -7.59 -11.26 3.15
C GLY A 77 -8.10 -10.32 2.07
N LYS A 78 -8.08 -9.02 2.39
CA LYS A 78 -8.44 -7.97 1.43
C LYS A 78 -7.26 -7.69 0.51
N LEU A 79 -7.46 -7.72 -0.80
CA LEU A 79 -6.45 -7.34 -1.78
C LEU A 79 -6.27 -5.81 -1.75
N VAL A 80 -5.06 -5.34 -1.42
CA VAL A 80 -4.77 -3.90 -1.23
C VAL A 80 -3.79 -3.31 -2.24
N ARG A 81 -3.01 -4.16 -2.94
CA ARG A 81 -2.06 -3.75 -3.99
C ARG A 81 -1.81 -4.92 -4.95
N VAL A 82 -1.55 -4.61 -6.21
CA VAL A 82 -1.18 -5.54 -7.29
C VAL A 82 0.05 -4.95 -7.99
N THR A 83 0.99 -5.79 -8.42
CA THR A 83 2.15 -5.42 -9.25
C THR A 83 2.32 -6.45 -10.38
N ASP A 84 3.40 -6.35 -11.17
CA ASP A 84 3.70 -7.33 -12.23
C ASP A 84 3.97 -8.76 -11.72
N GLY A 85 4.48 -8.90 -10.49
CA GLY A 85 4.84 -10.21 -9.92
C GLY A 85 4.22 -10.52 -8.56
N PHE A 86 3.59 -9.56 -7.88
CA PHE A 86 3.10 -9.74 -6.50
C PHE A 86 1.70 -9.16 -6.29
N ILE A 87 0.92 -9.82 -5.43
CA ILE A 87 -0.28 -9.24 -4.82
C ILE A 87 -0.11 -9.08 -3.31
N THR A 88 -0.64 -8.00 -2.75
CA THR A 88 -0.55 -7.71 -1.32
C THR A 88 -1.91 -7.86 -0.67
N LEU A 89 -2.01 -8.69 0.37
CA LEU A 89 -3.21 -8.81 1.20
C LEU A 89 -3.02 -8.07 2.54
N TYR A 90 -4.04 -7.35 3.00
CA TYR A 90 -4.11 -6.81 4.36
C TYR A 90 -5.54 -6.42 4.80
N PRO A 91 -6.04 -6.88 5.97
CA PRO A 91 -5.43 -7.87 6.85
C PRO A 91 -5.41 -9.26 6.21
N VAL A 92 -4.55 -10.15 6.71
CA VAL A 92 -4.44 -11.54 6.25
C VAL A 92 -4.74 -12.49 7.40
N ILE A 93 -5.56 -13.50 7.15
CA ILE A 93 -5.97 -14.53 8.09
C ILE A 93 -5.61 -15.90 7.50
N ILE A 94 -4.95 -16.76 8.28
CA ILE A 94 -4.80 -18.17 7.90
C ILE A 94 -6.09 -18.92 8.26
N LYS A 95 -6.65 -19.64 7.29
CA LYS A 95 -7.77 -20.56 7.48
C LYS A 95 -7.22 -21.97 7.73
N MET A 96 -7.34 -22.42 8.98
CA MET A 96 -6.93 -23.74 9.44
C MET A 96 -8.15 -24.48 10.00
N ASN A 97 -8.28 -25.78 9.76
CA ASN A 97 -9.40 -26.56 10.31
C ASN A 97 -9.33 -26.70 11.84
N ASN A 98 -8.12 -26.77 12.40
CA ASN A 98 -7.88 -27.24 13.77
C ASN A 98 -7.35 -26.15 14.73
N ALA A 99 -7.37 -24.88 14.32
CA ALA A 99 -6.75 -23.78 15.07
C ALA A 99 -7.57 -22.48 14.95
N PRO A 100 -7.50 -21.56 15.94
CA PRO A 100 -8.15 -20.27 15.86
C PRO A 100 -7.60 -19.44 14.68
N PHE A 101 -8.42 -18.52 14.17
CA PHE A 101 -8.05 -17.64 13.06
C PHE A 101 -6.85 -16.76 13.43
N PHE A 102 -5.65 -17.13 12.98
CA PHE A 102 -4.46 -16.30 13.14
C PHE A 102 -4.49 -15.17 12.10
N GLN A 103 -4.61 -13.93 12.59
CA GLN A 103 -4.50 -12.72 11.76
C GLN A 103 -3.07 -12.16 11.85
N PHE A 104 -2.45 -11.90 10.69
CA PHE A 104 -1.16 -11.23 10.63
C PHE A 104 -1.26 -9.74 11.01
N PRO A 105 -0.30 -9.21 11.79
CA PRO A 105 -0.27 -7.79 12.16
C PRO A 105 0.21 -6.88 11.03
N THR A 106 0.83 -7.44 9.98
CA THR A 106 1.38 -6.74 8.82
C THR A 106 0.71 -7.21 7.53
N PRO A 107 0.76 -6.41 6.45
CA PRO A 107 0.49 -6.91 5.10
C PRO A 107 1.41 -8.09 4.75
N LEU A 108 0.94 -8.97 3.87
CA LEU A 108 1.76 -10.01 3.24
C LEU A 108 1.71 -9.85 1.72
N ASP A 109 2.88 -9.95 1.09
CA ASP A 109 3.05 -10.02 -0.36
C ASP A 109 3.13 -11.48 -0.79
N PHE A 110 2.38 -11.85 -1.84
CA PHE A 110 2.33 -13.18 -2.44
C PHE A 110 2.78 -13.09 -3.89
N ALA A 111 3.80 -13.88 -4.26
CA ALA A 111 4.27 -13.99 -5.63
C ALA A 111 3.20 -14.68 -6.50
N ILE A 112 2.89 -14.10 -7.67
CA ILE A 112 1.74 -14.52 -8.49
C ILE A 112 1.98 -15.92 -9.09
N GLU A 113 3.21 -16.23 -9.50
CA GLU A 113 3.62 -17.54 -9.99
C GLU A 113 3.54 -18.66 -8.94
N MET A 114 3.42 -18.29 -7.65
CA MET A 114 3.26 -19.24 -6.55
C MET A 114 1.78 -19.47 -6.18
N ILE A 115 0.80 -18.80 -6.80
CA ILE A 115 -0.64 -18.96 -6.51
C ILE A 115 -1.20 -20.12 -7.33
N VAL A 116 -1.71 -21.16 -6.66
CA VAL A 116 -2.34 -22.33 -7.32
C VAL A 116 -3.82 -22.07 -7.62
N PHE A 117 -4.52 -21.38 -6.73
CA PHE A 117 -5.88 -20.92 -6.95
C PHE A 117 -6.18 -19.68 -6.10
N PHE A 118 -7.15 -18.90 -6.57
CA PHE A 118 -7.77 -17.82 -5.80
C PHE A 118 -9.28 -17.72 -6.14
N LEU A 119 -10.07 -17.18 -5.23
CA LEU A 119 -11.47 -16.81 -5.46
C LEU A 119 -11.94 -15.66 -4.55
N PRO A 120 -12.93 -14.86 -4.94
CA PRO A 120 -13.63 -13.96 -4.02
C PRO A 120 -14.24 -14.76 -2.85
N PHE A 121 -14.07 -14.29 -1.61
CA PHE A 121 -14.47 -15.04 -0.42
C PHE A 121 -14.78 -14.10 0.75
N ASP A 122 -15.82 -14.39 1.52
CA ASP A 122 -16.10 -13.68 2.78
C ASP A 122 -15.26 -14.27 3.93
N PRO A 123 -14.34 -13.52 4.56
CA PRO A 123 -13.52 -14.01 5.66
C PRO A 123 -14.29 -14.54 6.86
N ASN A 124 -15.57 -14.17 7.03
CA ASN A 124 -16.42 -14.69 8.10
C ASN A 124 -16.93 -16.12 7.83
N THR A 125 -16.86 -16.58 6.58
CA THR A 125 -17.25 -17.94 6.19
C THR A 125 -16.38 -18.97 6.93
N LYS A 126 -17.05 -19.90 7.60
CA LYS A 126 -16.43 -21.06 8.23
C LYS A 126 -16.41 -22.20 7.22
N PHE A 127 -15.29 -22.90 7.10
CA PHE A 127 -15.27 -24.16 6.37
C PHE A 127 -16.06 -25.21 7.19
N PRO A 128 -16.94 -26.00 6.55
CA PRO A 128 -17.57 -27.12 7.23
C PRO A 128 -16.49 -28.14 7.60
N ILE A 129 -16.55 -28.64 8.84
CA ILE A 129 -15.69 -29.73 9.30
C ILE A 129 -16.36 -31.04 8.85
N PRO A 130 -15.68 -31.91 8.09
CA PRO A 130 -16.15 -33.26 7.78
C PRO A 130 -15.98 -34.22 8.97
#